data_AF-A0AAV5RZH8-F1
#
_entry.id   AF-A0AAV5RZH8-F1
#
_cell.length_a   1.000
_cell.length_b   1.000
_cell.length_c   1.000
_cell.angle_alpha   90.00
_cell.angle_beta   90.00
_cell.angle_gamma   90.00
#
_symmetry.space_group_name_H-M   'P 1'
#
loop_
_entity.id
_entity.type
_entity.pdbx_description
1 polymer ?
#
loop_
_entity_poly.entity_id
_entity_poly.type
_entity_poly.pdbx_seq_one_letter_code
_entity_poly.pdbx_strand_id
1 'polypeptide(L)'
;MMTQEPVIEELKDPIIANAIEIWEKGVFKERDGSMADAIRFYREALKVYDNVERIYRKKLHEEWTLFKKMEELKLEKGKDAVNGTDNDNGSDNEDEESLLPCWILEMLPNDILLKIVSRVVQQSGVSWVNLSLTCSKFNELCFHTSTPFKTFKDFIYPKQVYDNELVKLNGENTIKELEAVLWDKNYELMLKERPYIKFEGVYISVVNYLRYGSNAEGSSSLNNPVHMITYYRYYRFYEDGSVLRLLTTDEPTTVVNHFTRDNNIRSSHICTWKLYFDGETNYVSITRSNEKYTFVEKLEIKNQGRKRFQRLKWIESTVEDKEGNIAPCSLKNEKPFFFSRVKSYSRRIEPNKATK
;
A
#
# COMPACT_ATOMS: atom_id res chain seq x y z
N MET A 1 -35.33 32.03 3.83
CA MET A 1 -36.41 31.29 3.16
C MET A 1 -36.23 31.40 1.66
N MET A 2 -35.49 30.45 1.07
CA MET A 2 -35.58 30.11 -0.34
C MET A 2 -35.86 28.61 -0.34
N THR A 3 -37.12 28.24 -0.56
CA THR A 3 -37.52 26.87 -0.85
C THR A 3 -36.74 26.41 -2.07
N GLN A 4 -35.94 25.33 -1.96
CA GLN A 4 -35.36 24.72 -3.15
C GLN A 4 -36.51 24.12 -3.96
N GLU A 5 -36.93 24.86 -4.98
CA GLU A 5 -37.90 24.40 -5.97
C GLU A 5 -37.29 23.20 -6.74
N PRO A 6 -38.10 22.21 -7.16
CA PRO A 6 -37.62 21.07 -7.94
C PRO A 6 -36.93 21.56 -9.22
N VAL A 7 -35.89 20.87 -9.73
CA VAL A 7 -35.14 21.33 -10.93
C VAL A 7 -36.05 21.47 -12.14
N ILE A 8 -37.13 20.69 -12.18
CA ILE A 8 -38.21 20.77 -13.16
C ILE A 8 -38.85 22.17 -13.22
N GLU A 9 -38.82 22.93 -12.14
CA GLU A 9 -39.30 24.32 -12.05
C GLU A 9 -38.27 25.32 -12.57
N GLU A 10 -36.99 25.16 -12.21
CA GLU A 10 -35.87 25.96 -12.75
C GLU A 10 -35.70 25.75 -14.27
N LEU A 11 -36.03 24.56 -14.77
CA LEU A 11 -36.05 24.21 -16.21
C LEU A 11 -37.20 24.88 -16.99
N LYS A 12 -38.18 25.50 -16.33
CA LYS A 12 -39.24 26.26 -17.00
C LYS A 12 -38.73 27.59 -17.54
N ASP A 13 -37.62 28.10 -17.02
CA ASP A 13 -36.99 29.31 -17.55
C ASP A 13 -36.35 29.00 -18.93
N PRO A 14 -36.80 29.66 -20.01
CA PRO A 14 -36.27 29.41 -21.36
C PRO A 14 -34.77 29.72 -21.48
N ILE A 15 -34.21 30.59 -20.65
CA ILE A 15 -32.78 30.93 -20.65
C ILE A 15 -31.97 29.76 -20.08
N ILE A 16 -32.43 29.19 -18.97
CA ILE A 16 -31.76 28.05 -18.30
C ILE A 16 -31.87 26.80 -19.17
N ALA A 17 -33.04 26.54 -19.76
CA ALA A 17 -33.25 25.42 -20.67
C ALA A 17 -32.32 25.50 -21.90
N ASN A 18 -32.19 26.69 -22.50
CA ASN A 18 -31.28 26.91 -23.63
C ASN A 18 -29.81 26.72 -23.23
N ALA A 19 -29.39 27.22 -22.05
CA ALA A 19 -28.03 27.02 -21.56
C ALA A 19 -27.71 25.52 -21.38
N ILE A 20 -28.66 24.74 -20.85
CA ILE A 20 -28.51 23.29 -20.66
C ILE A 20 -28.44 22.54 -22.00
N GLU A 21 -29.24 22.91 -23.00
CA GLU A 21 -29.18 22.27 -24.32
C GLU A 21 -27.80 22.48 -24.98
N ILE A 22 -27.23 23.69 -24.83
CA ILE A 22 -25.88 24.00 -25.30
C ILE A 22 -24.83 23.19 -24.51
N TRP A 23 -25.00 23.07 -23.19
CA TRP A 23 -24.13 22.27 -22.34
C TRP A 23 -24.15 20.78 -22.74
N GLU A 24 -25.32 20.22 -23.04
CA GLU A 24 -25.49 18.83 -23.51
C GLU A 24 -24.80 18.57 -24.85
N LYS A 25 -24.82 19.54 -25.77
CA LYS A 25 -24.05 19.46 -27.03
C LYS A 25 -22.54 19.40 -26.75
N GLY A 26 -22.07 20.12 -25.73
CA GLY A 26 -20.70 20.04 -25.23
C GLY A 26 -20.34 18.64 -24.73
N VAL A 27 -21.19 18.08 -23.85
CA VAL A 27 -21.01 16.72 -23.30
C VAL A 27 -20.99 15.66 -24.41
N PHE A 28 -21.86 15.79 -25.41
CA PHE A 28 -21.88 14.89 -26.56
C PHE A 28 -20.55 14.93 -27.34
N LYS A 29 -20.03 16.14 -27.60
CA LYS A 29 -18.76 16.32 -28.32
C LYS A 29 -17.54 15.88 -27.52
N GLU A 30 -17.57 16.00 -26.20
CA GLU A 30 -16.55 15.44 -25.32
C GLU A 30 -16.53 13.91 -25.40
N ARG A 31 -17.71 13.27 -25.37
CA ARG A 31 -17.84 11.82 -25.55
C ARG A 31 -17.36 11.32 -26.91
N ASP A 32 -17.56 12.13 -27.95
CA ASP A 32 -17.12 11.87 -29.34
C ASP A 32 -15.62 12.19 -29.56
N GLY A 33 -14.89 12.64 -28.53
CA GLY A 33 -13.46 12.95 -28.58
C GLY A 33 -13.11 14.29 -29.26
N SER A 34 -14.11 15.09 -29.63
CA SER A 34 -13.95 16.40 -30.29
C SER A 34 -13.81 17.52 -29.25
N MET A 35 -12.71 17.50 -28.48
CA MET A 35 -12.51 18.36 -27.30
C MET A 35 -12.55 19.88 -27.60
N ALA A 36 -12.03 20.30 -28.76
CA ALA A 36 -12.04 21.72 -29.14
C ALA A 36 -13.46 22.27 -29.35
N ASP A 37 -14.35 21.48 -29.96
CA ASP A 37 -15.76 21.82 -30.11
C ASP A 37 -16.51 21.75 -28.78
N ALA A 38 -16.19 20.76 -27.93
CA ALA A 38 -16.79 20.64 -26.60
C ALA A 38 -16.53 21.90 -25.74
N ILE A 39 -15.29 22.39 -25.73
CA ILE A 39 -14.91 23.61 -25.01
C ILE A 39 -15.66 24.84 -25.54
N ARG A 40 -15.90 24.92 -26.86
CA ARG A 40 -16.68 26.02 -27.44
C ARG A 40 -18.09 26.03 -26.88
N PHE A 41 -18.77 24.88 -26.87
CA PHE A 41 -20.12 24.75 -26.35
C PHE A 41 -20.21 25.01 -24.84
N TYR A 42 -19.26 24.53 -24.04
CA TYR A 42 -19.24 24.84 -22.60
C TYR A 42 -19.09 26.34 -22.31
N ARG A 43 -18.19 27.02 -23.04
CA ARG A 43 -18.03 28.47 -22.91
C ARG A 43 -19.27 29.23 -23.36
N GLU A 44 -19.97 28.74 -24.37
CA GLU A 44 -21.21 29.33 -24.86
C GLU A 44 -22.33 29.17 -23.82
N ALA A 45 -22.47 27.98 -23.22
CA ALA A 45 -23.43 27.72 -22.17
C ALA A 45 -23.19 28.57 -20.90
N LEU A 46 -21.93 28.72 -20.46
CA LEU A 46 -21.58 29.57 -19.31
C LEU A 46 -21.90 31.04 -19.54
N LYS A 47 -21.78 31.53 -20.79
CA LYS A 47 -22.17 32.91 -21.13
C LYS A 47 -23.68 33.14 -21.05
N VAL A 48 -24.48 32.11 -21.29
CA VAL A 48 -25.95 32.19 -21.19
C VAL A 48 -26.37 32.14 -19.72
N TYR A 49 -25.78 31.24 -18.94
CA TYR A 49 -26.04 31.13 -17.50
C TYR A 49 -24.82 30.59 -16.75
N ASP A 50 -24.27 31.40 -15.84
CA ASP A 50 -23.04 31.09 -15.10
C ASP A 50 -23.13 29.77 -14.30
N ASN A 51 -24.31 29.45 -13.75
CA ASN A 51 -24.52 28.26 -12.92
C ASN A 51 -25.08 27.07 -13.71
N VAL A 52 -24.99 27.06 -15.05
CA VAL A 52 -25.57 26.02 -15.92
C VAL A 52 -25.06 24.62 -15.56
N GLU A 53 -23.79 24.51 -15.19
CA GLU A 53 -23.19 23.26 -14.75
C GLU A 53 -23.96 22.69 -13.57
N ARG A 54 -24.22 23.50 -12.54
CA ARG A 54 -24.93 23.08 -11.32
C ARG A 54 -26.32 22.55 -11.63
N ILE A 55 -27.07 23.25 -12.49
CA ILE A 55 -28.43 22.83 -12.87
C ILE A 55 -28.39 21.54 -13.69
N TYR A 56 -27.46 21.44 -14.64
CA TYR A 56 -27.23 20.22 -15.42
C TYR A 56 -26.90 19.02 -14.52
N ARG A 57 -26.07 19.22 -13.47
CA ARG A 57 -25.76 18.17 -12.49
C ARG A 57 -26.99 17.70 -11.73
N LYS A 58 -27.85 18.62 -11.31
CA LYS A 58 -29.09 18.28 -10.60
C LYS A 58 -30.07 17.54 -11.53
N LYS A 59 -30.23 17.98 -12.78
CA LYS A 59 -31.06 17.30 -13.80
C LYS A 59 -30.65 15.83 -13.98
N LEU A 60 -29.35 15.57 -14.16
CA LEU A 60 -28.81 14.20 -14.27
C LEU A 60 -29.12 13.35 -13.04
N HIS A 61 -29.04 13.93 -11.84
CA HIS A 61 -29.35 13.23 -10.60
C HIS A 61 -30.84 12.88 -10.49
N GLU A 62 -31.74 13.80 -10.86
CA GLU A 62 -33.18 13.53 -10.91
C GLU A 62 -33.50 12.42 -11.92
N GLU A 63 -32.93 12.49 -13.13
CA GLU A 63 -33.08 11.45 -14.16
C GLU A 63 -32.59 10.08 -13.65
N TRP A 64 -31.44 10.03 -12.98
CA TRP A 64 -30.90 8.82 -12.38
C TRP A 64 -31.78 8.29 -11.25
N THR A 65 -32.27 9.16 -10.38
CA THR A 65 -33.17 8.80 -9.27
C THR A 65 -34.49 8.25 -9.82
N LEU A 66 -35.02 8.85 -10.89
CA LEU A 66 -36.21 8.36 -11.58
C LEU A 66 -35.95 7.01 -12.23
N PHE A 67 -34.79 6.83 -12.86
CA PHE A 67 -34.37 5.56 -13.44
C PHE A 67 -34.29 4.46 -12.38
N LYS A 68 -33.69 4.74 -11.22
CA LYS A 68 -33.58 3.81 -10.10
C LYS A 68 -34.95 3.44 -9.53
N LYS A 69 -35.83 4.45 -9.30
CA LYS A 69 -37.22 4.20 -8.89
C LYS A 69 -38.00 3.38 -9.92
N MET A 70 -37.81 3.64 -11.21
CA MET A 70 -38.41 2.84 -12.28
C MET A 70 -37.89 1.40 -12.29
N GLU A 71 -36.61 1.20 -11.99
CA GLU A 71 -36.00 -0.13 -11.90
C GLU A 71 -36.51 -0.90 -10.67
N GLU A 72 -36.64 -0.23 -9.52
CA GLU A 72 -37.27 -0.76 -8.31
C GLU A 72 -38.74 -1.13 -8.55
N LEU A 73 -39.52 -0.27 -9.22
CA LEU A 73 -40.90 -0.55 -9.62
C LEU A 73 -41.03 -1.70 -10.65
N LYS A 74 -40.02 -1.89 -11.50
CA LYS A 74 -39.95 -3.05 -12.42
C LYS A 74 -39.62 -4.34 -11.67
N LEU A 75 -38.84 -4.26 -10.59
CA LEU A 75 -38.56 -5.37 -9.68
C LEU A 75 -39.79 -5.73 -8.82
N GLU A 76 -40.59 -4.74 -8.41
CA GLU A 76 -41.84 -4.96 -7.66
C GLU A 76 -42.96 -5.58 -8.50
N LYS A 77 -43.05 -5.27 -9.81
CA LYS A 77 -43.97 -5.97 -10.73
C LYS A 77 -43.69 -7.47 -10.90
N GLY A 78 -42.59 -7.98 -10.36
CA GLY A 78 -42.29 -9.41 -10.25
C GLY A 78 -42.64 -10.05 -8.90
N LYS A 79 -43.18 -9.28 -7.94
CA LYS A 79 -43.50 -9.73 -6.58
C LYS A 79 -44.84 -9.17 -6.10
N ASP A 80 -45.91 -9.42 -6.84
CA ASP A 80 -47.25 -9.29 -6.28
C ASP A 80 -47.62 -10.54 -5.48
N ALA A 81 -47.20 -10.58 -4.21
CA ALA A 81 -47.97 -11.13 -3.10
C ALA A 81 -47.37 -10.73 -1.74
N VAL A 82 -48.21 -10.07 -0.93
CA VAL A 82 -48.17 -9.91 0.55
C VAL A 82 -47.62 -8.59 1.13
N ASN A 83 -48.60 -7.70 1.40
CA ASN A 83 -48.88 -6.88 2.60
C ASN A 83 -47.80 -6.04 3.33
N GLY A 84 -48.15 -4.74 3.47
CA GLY A 84 -48.15 -3.94 4.71
C GLY A 84 -46.78 -3.64 5.34
N THR A 85 -46.43 -2.41 5.72
CA THR A 85 -47.21 -1.44 6.49
C THR A 85 -46.41 -0.12 6.53
N ASP A 86 -47.13 0.99 6.61
CA ASP A 86 -46.60 2.33 6.87
C ASP A 86 -45.67 2.39 8.09
N ASN A 87 -44.65 3.24 8.01
CA ASN A 87 -44.20 4.02 9.17
C ASN A 87 -43.51 5.30 8.69
N ASP A 88 -44.31 6.35 8.74
CA ASP A 88 -43.91 7.74 8.85
C ASP A 88 -43.05 7.95 10.11
N ASN A 89 -41.94 8.66 9.97
CA ASN A 89 -41.27 9.35 11.08
C ASN A 89 -40.41 10.46 10.50
N GLY A 90 -40.91 11.69 10.66
CA GLY A 90 -40.23 12.91 10.30
C GLY A 90 -39.20 13.39 11.32
N SER A 91 -38.69 14.58 10.99
CA SER A 91 -37.76 15.44 11.74
C SER A 91 -36.30 15.04 11.66
N ASP A 92 -35.56 15.69 10.76
CA ASP A 92 -34.42 16.52 11.14
C ASP A 92 -34.20 17.59 10.04
N ASN A 93 -34.67 18.81 10.32
CA ASN A 93 -34.33 20.01 9.57
C ASN A 93 -33.13 20.67 10.29
N GLU A 94 -31.93 20.25 9.93
CA GLU A 94 -30.74 21.09 10.04
C GLU A 94 -30.35 21.52 8.63
N ASP A 95 -30.01 22.80 8.46
CA ASP A 95 -29.60 23.40 7.19
C ASP A 95 -28.31 22.74 6.64
N GLU A 96 -28.43 21.54 6.08
CA GLU A 96 -27.41 20.92 5.23
C GLU A 96 -27.40 21.67 3.90
N GLU A 97 -26.38 22.51 3.71
CA GLU A 97 -25.96 23.04 2.43
C GLU A 97 -25.99 21.89 1.40
N SER A 98 -27.02 21.87 0.54
CA SER A 98 -27.41 20.71 -0.28
C SER A 98 -26.19 20.10 -0.97
N LEU A 99 -25.64 19.04 -0.39
CA LEU A 99 -24.39 18.43 -0.84
C LEU A 99 -24.61 17.98 -2.29
N LEU A 100 -23.80 18.53 -3.19
CA LEU A 100 -23.89 18.15 -4.60
C LEU A 100 -23.69 16.64 -4.73
N PRO A 101 -24.49 15.96 -5.59
CA PRO A 101 -24.42 14.52 -5.74
C PRO A 101 -23.01 14.07 -6.09
N CYS A 102 -22.55 13.03 -5.41
CA CYS A 102 -21.23 12.47 -5.66
C CYS A 102 -21.32 11.48 -6.82
N TRP A 103 -21.16 11.97 -8.04
CA TRP A 103 -21.35 11.19 -9.27
C TRP A 103 -20.62 9.84 -9.28
N ILE A 104 -19.41 9.77 -8.72
CA ILE A 104 -18.67 8.49 -8.67
C ILE A 104 -19.38 7.45 -7.80
N LEU A 105 -19.98 7.86 -6.67
CA LEU A 105 -20.65 6.96 -5.73
C LEU A 105 -22.08 6.64 -6.17
N GLU A 106 -22.73 7.55 -6.89
CA GLU A 106 -24.10 7.38 -7.35
C GLU A 106 -24.18 6.66 -8.70
N MET A 107 -23.26 6.92 -9.62
CA MET A 107 -23.28 6.31 -10.95
C MET A 107 -22.61 4.94 -11.01
N LEU A 108 -21.63 4.66 -10.14
CA LEU A 108 -20.86 3.42 -10.21
C LEU A 108 -21.33 2.39 -9.17
N PRO A 109 -21.62 1.16 -9.60
CA PRO A 109 -21.85 0.05 -8.67
C PRO A 109 -20.63 -0.22 -7.77
N ASN A 110 -20.88 -0.79 -6.59
CA ASN A 110 -19.82 -1.13 -5.62
C ASN A 110 -18.74 -2.02 -6.24
N ASP A 111 -19.07 -2.92 -7.17
CA ASP A 111 -18.07 -3.78 -7.84
C ASP A 111 -17.03 -2.99 -8.64
N ILE A 112 -17.46 -1.89 -9.29
CA ILE A 112 -16.55 -1.01 -10.03
C ILE A 112 -15.73 -0.17 -9.06
N LEU A 113 -16.36 0.35 -8.00
CA LEU A 113 -15.67 1.08 -6.94
C LEU A 113 -14.60 0.21 -6.26
N LEU A 114 -14.89 -1.07 -6.00
CA LEU A 114 -13.92 -2.01 -5.44
C LEU A 114 -12.76 -2.28 -6.40
N LYS A 115 -12.98 -2.32 -7.73
CA LYS A 115 -11.89 -2.39 -8.71
C LYS A 115 -11.00 -1.14 -8.66
N ILE A 116 -11.59 0.05 -8.49
CA ILE A 116 -10.85 1.29 -8.30
C ILE A 116 -10.01 1.21 -7.01
N VAL A 117 -10.61 0.79 -5.89
CA VAL A 117 -9.92 0.60 -4.62
C VAL A 117 -8.76 -0.39 -4.78
N SER A 118 -8.96 -1.53 -5.43
CA SER A 118 -7.89 -2.49 -5.73
C SER A 118 -6.76 -1.87 -6.54
N ARG A 119 -7.05 -0.99 -7.50
CA ARG A 119 -6.02 -0.31 -8.28
C ARG A 119 -5.23 0.70 -7.43
N VAL A 120 -5.91 1.41 -6.53
CA VAL A 120 -5.27 2.34 -5.58
C VAL A 120 -4.38 1.60 -4.59
N VAL A 121 -4.83 0.45 -4.08
CA VAL A 121 -4.03 -0.44 -3.21
C VAL A 121 -2.72 -0.85 -3.88
N GLN A 122 -2.76 -1.23 -5.17
CA GLN A 122 -1.57 -1.62 -5.93
C GLN A 122 -0.59 -0.46 -6.18
N GLN A 123 -1.07 0.79 -6.16
CA GLN A 123 -0.22 1.97 -6.31
C GLN A 123 0.50 2.32 -5.02
N SER A 124 -0.24 2.45 -3.91
CA SER A 124 0.32 2.77 -2.60
C SER A 124 -0.70 2.54 -1.49
N GLY A 125 -0.25 1.92 -0.39
CA GLY A 125 -1.05 1.83 0.82
C GLY A 125 -1.41 3.21 1.42
N VAL A 126 -0.59 4.24 1.19
CA VAL A 126 -0.91 5.62 1.63
C VAL A 126 -2.08 6.18 0.84
N SER A 127 -2.09 6.00 -0.48
CA SER A 127 -3.19 6.43 -1.33
C SER A 127 -4.49 5.72 -0.97
N TRP A 128 -4.43 4.45 -0.59
CA TRP A 128 -5.59 3.69 -0.11
C TRP A 128 -6.18 4.28 1.18
N VAL A 129 -5.35 4.60 2.18
CA VAL A 129 -5.84 5.27 3.39
C VAL A 129 -6.40 6.65 3.04
N ASN A 130 -5.73 7.43 2.20
CA ASN A 130 -6.24 8.74 1.79
C ASN A 130 -7.61 8.63 1.10
N LEU A 131 -7.82 7.62 0.25
CA LEU A 131 -9.12 7.34 -0.37
C LEU A 131 -10.19 7.01 0.68
N SER A 132 -9.84 6.21 1.69
CA SER A 132 -10.79 5.86 2.76
C SER A 132 -11.21 7.05 3.65
N LEU A 133 -10.44 8.15 3.61
CA LEU A 133 -10.72 9.36 4.37
C LEU A 133 -11.57 10.36 3.60
N THR A 134 -11.88 10.12 2.32
CA THR A 134 -12.65 11.09 1.52
C THR A 134 -14.14 11.08 1.83
N CYS A 135 -14.72 9.91 2.12
CA CYS A 135 -16.13 9.78 2.49
C CYS A 135 -16.42 8.45 3.22
N SER A 136 -17.58 8.38 3.87
CA SER A 136 -18.07 7.18 4.57
C SER A 136 -18.15 5.96 3.64
N LYS A 137 -18.60 6.13 2.39
CA LYS A 137 -18.72 5.01 1.45
C LYS A 137 -17.37 4.41 1.06
N PHE A 138 -16.37 5.23 0.75
CA PHE A 138 -15.03 4.72 0.48
C PHE A 138 -14.36 4.15 1.73
N ASN A 139 -14.67 4.68 2.91
CA ASN A 139 -14.24 4.08 4.18
C ASN A 139 -14.74 2.63 4.31
N GLU A 140 -16.04 2.42 4.07
CA GLU A 140 -16.69 1.11 4.06
C GLU A 140 -16.06 0.16 3.04
N LEU A 141 -15.92 0.61 1.79
CA LEU A 141 -15.32 -0.21 0.73
C LEU A 141 -13.84 -0.54 1.00
N CYS A 142 -13.11 0.32 1.71
CA CYS A 142 -11.70 0.12 2.02
C CYS A 142 -11.48 -0.83 3.19
N PHE A 143 -12.21 -0.68 4.30
CA PHE A 143 -11.93 -1.39 5.55
C PHE A 143 -12.96 -2.45 5.93
N HIS A 144 -14.19 -2.35 5.43
CA HIS A 144 -15.27 -3.29 5.77
C HIS A 144 -15.53 -4.33 4.69
N THR A 145 -14.74 -4.33 3.62
CA THR A 145 -14.77 -5.34 2.55
C THR A 145 -13.47 -6.15 2.54
N SER A 146 -13.54 -7.44 2.20
CA SER A 146 -12.36 -8.33 2.13
C SER A 146 -11.46 -8.07 0.91
N THR A 147 -12.02 -7.52 -0.17
CA THR A 147 -11.37 -7.30 -1.48
C THR A 147 -10.06 -6.49 -1.41
N PRO A 148 -9.97 -5.36 -0.69
CA PRO A 148 -8.72 -4.60 -0.57
C PRO A 148 -7.63 -5.41 0.13
N PHE A 149 -7.97 -6.12 1.21
CA PHE A 149 -7.03 -6.99 1.94
C PHE A 149 -6.56 -8.17 1.08
N LYS A 150 -7.46 -8.77 0.30
CA LYS A 150 -7.08 -9.76 -0.71
C LYS A 150 -6.10 -9.17 -1.73
N THR A 151 -6.35 -7.95 -2.20
CA THR A 151 -5.47 -7.25 -3.13
C THR A 151 -4.08 -7.02 -2.53
N PHE A 152 -4.00 -6.64 -1.25
CA PHE A 152 -2.72 -6.53 -0.53
C PHE A 152 -2.00 -7.89 -0.41
N LYS A 153 -2.72 -8.96 -0.07
CA LYS A 153 -2.18 -10.32 -0.04
C LYS A 153 -1.53 -10.67 -1.38
N ASP A 154 -2.29 -10.52 -2.46
CA ASP A 154 -1.88 -10.87 -3.82
C ASP A 154 -0.75 -9.96 -4.34
N PHE A 155 -0.56 -8.79 -3.74
CA PHE A 155 0.55 -7.90 -4.06
C PHE A 155 1.83 -8.18 -3.24
N ILE A 156 1.71 -8.52 -1.96
CA ILE A 156 2.84 -8.60 -1.02
C ILE A 156 3.52 -9.97 -1.04
N TYR A 157 2.73 -11.03 -0.91
CA TYR A 157 3.26 -12.36 -0.63
C TYR A 157 3.88 -13.08 -1.84
N PRO A 158 3.38 -12.90 -3.09
CA PRO A 158 4.04 -13.48 -4.27
C PRO A 158 5.45 -12.96 -4.52
N LYS A 159 5.83 -11.83 -3.92
CA LYS A 159 7.17 -11.24 -4.02
C LYS A 159 8.15 -11.79 -3.00
N GLN A 160 7.68 -12.60 -2.05
CA GLN A 160 8.53 -13.18 -1.02
C GLN A 160 9.19 -14.44 -1.56
N VAL A 161 10.48 -14.60 -1.30
CA VAL A 161 11.24 -15.80 -1.68
C VAL A 161 11.28 -16.72 -0.48
N TYR A 162 10.57 -17.85 -0.55
CA TYR A 162 10.50 -18.81 0.54
C TYR A 162 11.56 -19.90 0.41
N ASP A 163 11.99 -20.46 1.55
CA ASP A 163 12.90 -21.59 1.52
C ASP A 163 12.19 -22.89 1.12
N ASN A 164 12.88 -23.69 0.32
CA ASN A 164 12.37 -24.94 -0.25
C ASN A 164 12.39 -26.09 0.78
N GLU A 165 12.95 -25.90 1.97
CA GLU A 165 13.03 -26.96 2.99
C GLU A 165 11.64 -27.46 3.42
N LEU A 166 10.65 -26.57 3.51
CA LEU A 166 9.26 -26.95 3.78
C LEU A 166 8.67 -27.83 2.66
N VAL A 167 9.02 -27.53 1.40
CA VAL A 167 8.60 -28.30 0.22
C VAL A 167 9.22 -29.71 0.23
N LYS A 168 10.47 -29.83 0.72
CA LYS A 168 11.19 -31.11 0.80
C LYS A 168 10.68 -32.02 1.91
N LEU A 169 10.23 -31.47 3.04
CA LEU A 169 9.72 -32.23 4.18
C LEU A 169 8.23 -32.61 4.03
N ASN A 170 7.40 -31.73 3.46
CA ASN A 170 5.94 -31.88 3.48
C ASN A 170 5.29 -32.05 2.10
N GLY A 171 6.06 -32.12 1.01
CA GLY A 171 5.54 -32.16 -0.37
C GLY A 171 5.23 -30.77 -0.95
N GLU A 172 4.84 -30.72 -2.22
CA GLU A 172 4.55 -29.47 -2.94
C GLU A 172 3.33 -28.72 -2.37
N ASN A 173 3.46 -27.39 -2.20
CA ASN A 173 2.42 -26.40 -1.79
C ASN A 173 2.15 -26.15 -0.29
N THR A 174 3.10 -26.42 0.61
CA THR A 174 2.96 -26.20 2.08
C THR A 174 2.42 -24.82 2.46
N ILE A 175 2.89 -23.74 1.83
CA ILE A 175 2.54 -22.38 2.27
C ILE A 175 1.09 -22.01 1.94
N LYS A 176 0.56 -22.42 0.78
CA LYS A 176 -0.83 -22.14 0.42
C LYS A 176 -1.80 -22.93 1.30
N GLU A 177 -1.42 -24.15 1.66
CA GLU A 177 -2.17 -24.99 2.59
C GLU A 177 -2.14 -24.39 4.00
N LEU A 178 -0.97 -23.99 4.50
CA LEU A 178 -0.84 -23.25 5.75
C LEU A 178 -1.68 -21.97 5.75
N GLU A 179 -1.69 -21.24 4.63
CA GLU A 179 -2.54 -20.05 4.50
C GLU A 179 -4.03 -20.38 4.67
N ALA A 180 -4.50 -21.46 4.03
CA ALA A 180 -5.88 -21.90 4.11
C ALA A 180 -6.24 -22.38 5.53
N VAL A 181 -5.33 -23.09 6.20
CA VAL A 181 -5.55 -23.62 7.56
C VAL A 181 -5.53 -22.52 8.61
N LEU A 182 -4.58 -21.58 8.55
CA LEU A 182 -4.38 -20.57 9.59
C LEU A 182 -5.34 -19.39 9.48
N TRP A 183 -5.68 -18.97 8.26
CA TRP A 183 -6.48 -17.74 8.05
C TRP A 183 -7.70 -17.91 7.16
N ASP A 184 -7.81 -19.02 6.42
CA ASP A 184 -8.88 -19.26 5.43
C ASP A 184 -9.09 -18.04 4.49
N LYS A 185 -10.20 -17.31 4.64
CA LYS A 185 -10.53 -16.10 3.86
C LYS A 185 -10.39 -14.80 4.64
N ASN A 186 -9.84 -14.84 5.85
CA ASN A 186 -9.58 -13.66 6.66
C ASN A 186 -8.24 -13.02 6.30
N TYR A 187 -8.21 -12.32 5.16
CA TYR A 187 -7.01 -11.67 4.66
C TYR A 187 -6.53 -10.50 5.54
N GLU A 188 -7.42 -9.86 6.29
CA GLU A 188 -7.06 -8.80 7.22
C GLU A 188 -6.20 -9.34 8.36
N LEU A 189 -6.64 -10.45 8.99
CA LEU A 189 -5.89 -11.13 10.03
C LEU A 189 -4.54 -11.64 9.50
N MET A 190 -4.56 -12.26 8.32
CA MET A 190 -3.35 -12.73 7.64
C MET A 190 -2.32 -11.61 7.44
N LEU A 191 -2.73 -10.41 7.02
CA LEU A 191 -1.84 -9.26 6.86
C LEU A 191 -1.30 -8.70 8.18
N LYS A 192 -1.96 -8.98 9.31
CA LYS A 192 -1.52 -8.58 10.66
C LYS A 192 -0.53 -9.58 11.28
N GLU A 193 -0.62 -10.84 10.89
CA GLU A 193 0.09 -11.96 11.52
C GLU A 193 1.20 -12.56 10.66
N ARG A 194 0.96 -12.78 9.36
CA ARG A 194 1.92 -13.45 8.49
C ARG A 194 3.12 -12.52 8.19
N PRO A 195 4.34 -12.88 8.61
CA PRO A 195 5.51 -12.04 8.42
C PRO A 195 5.94 -11.96 6.95
N TYR A 196 6.49 -10.82 6.56
CA TYR A 196 7.06 -10.61 5.23
C TYR A 196 8.18 -9.56 5.24
N ILE A 197 9.05 -9.61 4.24
CA ILE A 197 10.13 -8.64 4.02
C ILE A 197 9.62 -7.45 3.20
N LYS A 198 10.05 -6.25 3.59
CA LYS A 198 9.72 -4.99 2.90
C LYS A 198 10.84 -4.60 1.94
N PHE A 199 10.49 -4.26 0.70
CA PHE A 199 11.47 -3.96 -0.36
C PHE A 199 11.69 -2.47 -0.62
N GLU A 200 10.77 -1.62 -0.18
CA GLU A 200 10.77 -0.18 -0.51
C GLU A 200 11.56 0.66 0.50
N GLY A 201 12.65 0.10 1.02
CA GLY A 201 13.47 0.73 2.05
C GLY A 201 14.69 -0.08 2.41
N VAL A 202 15.31 0.28 3.53
CA VAL A 202 16.53 -0.34 4.05
C VAL A 202 16.33 -0.72 5.51
N TYR A 203 16.79 -1.90 5.89
CA TYR A 203 16.88 -2.33 7.28
C TYR A 203 18.23 -1.89 7.84
N ILE A 204 18.21 -1.14 8.94
CA ILE A 204 19.39 -0.49 9.52
C ILE A 204 19.58 -0.98 10.95
N SER A 205 20.76 -1.48 11.26
CA SER A 205 21.20 -1.75 12.63
C SER A 205 22.28 -0.75 13.01
N VAL A 206 22.10 -0.10 14.16
CA VAL A 206 23.05 0.88 14.71
C VAL A 206 23.73 0.23 15.91
N VAL A 207 25.04 0.05 15.84
CA VAL A 207 25.82 -0.58 16.91
C VAL A 207 26.86 0.39 17.43
N ASN A 208 26.90 0.55 18.75
CA ASN A 208 27.89 1.35 19.46
C ASN A 208 28.74 0.43 20.31
N TYR A 209 30.06 0.59 20.25
CA TYR A 209 30.98 -0.08 21.17
C TYR A 209 32.03 0.90 21.70
N LEU A 210 32.54 0.60 22.89
CA LEU A 210 33.58 1.40 23.52
C LEU A 210 34.94 0.81 23.16
N ARG A 211 35.83 1.65 22.65
CA ARG A 211 37.24 1.33 22.44
C ARG A 211 38.06 2.06 23.50
N TYR A 212 38.82 1.31 24.27
CA TYR A 212 39.75 1.84 25.26
C TYR A 212 41.08 2.20 24.55
N GLY A 213 41.64 3.37 24.85
CA GLY A 213 42.97 3.78 24.35
C GLY A 213 44.12 2.95 24.94
N SER A 214 45.33 3.08 24.37
CA SER A 214 46.54 2.44 24.93
C SER A 214 46.98 3.14 26.21
N ASN A 215 47.31 2.37 27.24
CA ASN A 215 47.85 2.91 28.49
C ASN A 215 49.29 3.42 28.27
N ALA A 216 49.64 4.53 28.92
CA ALA A 216 51.05 4.78 29.24
C ALA A 216 51.41 3.91 30.46
N GLU A 217 52.62 3.34 30.50
CA GLU A 217 53.04 2.52 31.65
C GLU A 217 52.91 3.33 32.96
N GLY A 218 52.13 2.82 33.91
CA GLY A 218 51.90 3.44 35.22
C GLY A 218 50.59 4.23 35.41
N SER A 219 49.71 4.34 34.40
CA SER A 219 48.43 5.06 34.56
C SER A 219 47.28 4.17 35.08
N SER A 220 46.54 4.67 36.08
CA SER A 220 45.32 4.02 36.60
C SER A 220 44.21 3.94 35.55
N SER A 221 43.59 2.76 35.40
CA SER A 221 42.52 2.48 34.43
C SER A 221 41.24 3.33 34.59
N LEU A 222 41.08 4.04 35.71
CA LEU A 222 39.94 4.92 35.97
C LEU A 222 39.92 6.21 35.13
N ASN A 223 41.07 6.72 34.68
CA ASN A 223 41.16 7.96 33.90
C ASN A 223 41.31 7.71 32.40
N ASN A 224 40.99 6.50 31.94
CA ASN A 224 41.20 6.12 30.56
C ASN A 224 40.22 6.86 29.64
N PRO A 225 40.70 7.59 28.61
CA PRO A 225 39.83 8.16 27.61
C PRO A 225 39.15 7.02 26.84
N VAL A 226 37.82 7.00 26.89
CA VAL A 226 37.00 6.02 26.19
C VAL A 226 36.50 6.64 24.89
N HIS A 227 36.75 5.97 23.76
CA HIS A 227 36.22 6.38 22.47
C HIS A 227 35.02 5.48 22.11
N MET A 228 33.83 6.08 22.04
CA MET A 228 32.65 5.39 21.52
C MET A 228 32.70 5.36 19.99
N ILE A 229 32.70 4.17 19.41
CA ILE A 229 32.65 3.97 17.96
C ILE A 229 31.25 3.49 17.60
N THR A 230 30.62 4.21 16.68
CA THR A 230 29.35 3.84 16.07
C THR A 230 29.62 3.27 14.69
N TYR A 231 29.01 2.13 14.39
CA TYR A 231 28.97 1.60 13.05
C TYR A 231 27.57 1.08 12.72
N TYR A 232 27.29 1.02 11.43
CA TYR A 232 25.99 0.72 10.87
C TYR A 232 26.07 -0.53 10.02
N ARG A 233 25.00 -1.32 10.07
CA ARG A 233 24.75 -2.41 9.13
C ARG A 233 23.48 -2.11 8.36
N TYR A 234 23.55 -2.26 7.03
CA TYR A 234 22.45 -2.01 6.12
C TYR A 234 22.11 -3.29 5.35
N TYR A 235 20.83 -3.64 5.32
CA TYR A 235 20.27 -4.62 4.40
C TYR A 235 19.21 -3.97 3.51
N ARG A 236 19.37 -4.11 2.20
CA ARG A 236 18.32 -3.79 1.24
C ARG A 236 17.92 -5.05 0.49
N PHE A 237 16.72 -5.52 0.75
CA PHE A 237 16.16 -6.71 0.13
C PHE A 237 15.51 -6.38 -1.21
N TYR A 238 15.45 -7.37 -2.07
CA TYR A 238 14.80 -7.28 -3.37
C TYR A 238 13.95 -8.52 -3.68
N GLU A 239 12.98 -8.35 -4.57
CA GLU A 239 11.95 -9.35 -4.91
C GLU A 239 12.52 -10.62 -5.57
N ASP A 240 13.74 -10.56 -6.12
CA ASP A 240 14.40 -11.71 -6.79
C ASP A 240 15.19 -12.62 -5.85
N GLY A 241 15.13 -12.38 -4.53
CA GLY A 241 15.86 -13.19 -3.55
C GLY A 241 17.31 -12.74 -3.32
N SER A 242 17.76 -11.63 -3.91
CA SER A 242 19.05 -11.03 -3.53
C SER A 242 18.89 -9.90 -2.51
N VAL A 243 19.94 -9.66 -1.73
CA VAL A 243 20.00 -8.63 -0.68
C VAL A 243 21.35 -7.93 -0.73
N LEU A 244 21.33 -6.60 -0.74
CA LEU A 244 22.53 -5.80 -0.64
C LEU A 244 22.88 -5.58 0.84
N ARG A 245 24.11 -5.94 1.20
CA ARG A 245 24.66 -5.86 2.56
C ARG A 245 25.79 -4.85 2.61
N LEU A 246 25.77 -3.96 3.61
CA LEU A 246 26.87 -3.03 3.88
C LEU A 246 27.13 -2.92 5.38
N LEU A 247 28.42 -2.92 5.74
CA LEU A 247 28.89 -2.58 7.07
C LEU A 247 29.84 -1.39 6.93
N THR A 248 29.52 -0.28 7.58
CA THR A 248 30.28 0.98 7.46
C THR A 248 30.10 1.85 8.72
N THR A 249 30.96 2.84 8.91
CA THR A 249 30.78 3.93 9.88
C THR A 249 29.94 5.08 9.32
N ASP A 250 29.62 5.07 8.03
CA ASP A 250 28.84 6.13 7.38
C ASP A 250 27.38 6.11 7.83
N GLU A 251 26.87 7.29 8.20
CA GLU A 251 25.53 7.47 8.72
C GLU A 251 24.43 7.26 7.64
N PRO A 252 23.19 6.92 8.04
CA PRO A 252 22.10 6.65 7.11
C PRO A 252 21.80 7.80 6.14
N THR A 253 22.00 9.04 6.56
CA THR A 253 21.79 10.25 5.74
C THR A 253 22.63 10.25 4.47
N THR A 254 23.84 9.69 4.53
CA THR A 254 24.79 9.65 3.41
C THR A 254 24.60 8.40 2.54
N VAL A 255 24.26 7.27 3.18
CA VAL A 255 24.22 5.96 2.51
C VAL A 255 22.87 5.70 1.83
N VAL A 256 21.76 5.95 2.54
CA VAL A 256 20.45 5.37 2.22
C VAL A 256 19.93 5.80 0.85
N ASN A 257 20.12 7.05 0.42
CA ASN A 257 19.57 7.50 -0.86
C ASN A 257 20.21 6.82 -2.09
N HIS A 258 21.47 6.37 -1.96
CA HIS A 258 22.27 5.83 -3.06
C HIS A 258 22.57 4.33 -2.90
N PHE A 259 22.05 3.67 -1.87
CA PHE A 259 22.27 2.25 -1.58
C PHE A 259 21.47 1.32 -2.52
N THR A 260 21.82 1.31 -3.81
CA THR A 260 21.24 0.50 -4.89
C THR A 260 22.24 -0.51 -5.42
N ARG A 261 21.80 -1.53 -6.18
CA ARG A 261 22.70 -2.48 -6.87
C ARG A 261 23.55 -1.82 -7.95
N ASP A 262 22.99 -0.81 -8.61
CA ASP A 262 23.64 -0.11 -9.73
C ASP A 262 24.78 0.80 -9.24
N ASN A 263 24.75 1.17 -7.96
CA ASN A 263 25.78 1.99 -7.35
C ASN A 263 26.81 1.10 -6.67
N ASN A 264 28.05 1.16 -7.15
CA ASN A 264 29.16 0.43 -6.55
C ASN A 264 29.63 1.14 -5.27
N ILE A 265 29.03 0.76 -4.14
CA ILE A 265 29.42 1.25 -2.82
C ILE A 265 30.54 0.35 -2.29
N ARG A 266 31.65 0.99 -1.87
CA ARG A 266 32.81 0.30 -1.30
C ARG A 266 32.39 -0.63 -0.16
N SER A 267 32.89 -1.86 -0.18
CA SER A 267 32.62 -2.89 0.83
C SER A 267 31.16 -3.37 0.90
N SER A 268 30.32 -2.98 -0.06
CA SER A 268 28.99 -3.59 -0.22
C SER A 268 29.10 -4.97 -0.85
N HIS A 269 28.21 -5.88 -0.45
CA HIS A 269 28.17 -7.26 -0.95
C HIS A 269 26.74 -7.60 -1.34
N ILE A 270 26.59 -8.26 -2.49
CA ILE A 270 25.31 -8.86 -2.88
C ILE A 270 25.29 -10.28 -2.32
N CYS A 271 24.27 -10.56 -1.53
CA CYS A 271 24.01 -11.86 -0.90
C CYS A 271 22.65 -12.39 -1.38
N THR A 272 22.31 -13.62 -1.01
CA THR A 272 20.98 -14.19 -1.23
C THR A 272 20.18 -14.20 0.07
N TRP A 273 18.86 -14.09 -0.02
CA TRP A 273 17.96 -14.23 1.13
C TRP A 273 16.81 -15.17 0.82
N LYS A 274 16.31 -15.82 1.88
CA LYS A 274 15.11 -16.65 1.85
C LYS A 274 14.32 -16.47 3.14
N LEU A 275 13.00 -16.54 3.04
CA LEU A 275 12.08 -16.49 4.16
C LEU A 275 11.64 -17.90 4.54
N TYR A 276 11.76 -18.21 5.82
CA TYR A 276 11.17 -19.39 6.42
C TYR A 276 9.92 -18.98 7.22
N PHE A 277 8.86 -19.77 7.08
CA PHE A 277 7.61 -19.61 7.84
C PHE A 277 6.83 -20.92 7.87
N ASP A 278 6.53 -21.43 9.06
CA ASP A 278 5.78 -22.69 9.27
C ASP A 278 4.47 -22.50 10.06
N GLY A 279 4.08 -21.26 10.37
CA GLY A 279 2.91 -20.95 11.21
C GLY A 279 3.30 -20.46 12.60
N GLU A 280 4.35 -21.01 13.19
CA GLU A 280 4.79 -20.68 14.54
C GLU A 280 6.09 -19.88 14.52
N THR A 281 7.05 -20.36 13.73
CA THR A 281 8.37 -19.77 13.62
C THR A 281 8.54 -19.05 12.28
N ASN A 282 9.32 -17.97 12.31
CA ASN A 282 9.62 -17.19 11.12
C ASN A 282 11.02 -16.62 11.23
N TYR A 283 11.76 -16.66 10.12
CA TYR A 283 13.03 -15.98 10.02
C TYR A 283 13.42 -15.76 8.57
N VAL A 284 14.20 -14.71 8.33
CA VAL A 284 14.92 -14.53 7.07
C VAL A 284 16.33 -15.08 7.24
N SER A 285 16.73 -15.97 6.33
CA SER A 285 18.09 -16.46 6.19
C SER A 285 18.79 -15.62 5.12
N ILE A 286 19.97 -15.10 5.43
CA ILE A 286 20.83 -14.36 4.51
C ILE A 286 22.11 -15.14 4.35
N THR A 287 22.44 -15.52 3.11
CA THR A 287 23.60 -16.33 2.78
C THR A 287 24.60 -15.53 1.96
N ARG A 288 25.84 -15.49 2.43
CA ARG A 288 26.97 -14.87 1.76
C ARG A 288 28.09 -15.90 1.62
N SER A 289 28.44 -16.27 0.40
CA SER A 289 29.56 -17.17 0.15
C SER A 289 30.74 -16.40 -0.43
N ASN A 290 31.95 -16.81 -0.03
CA ASN A 290 33.18 -16.44 -0.71
C ASN A 290 33.94 -17.73 -1.09
N GLU A 291 35.15 -17.59 -1.62
CA GLU A 291 35.94 -18.75 -2.06
C GLU A 291 36.24 -19.76 -0.96
N LYS A 292 36.16 -19.41 0.34
CA LYS A 292 36.60 -20.25 1.47
C LYS A 292 35.48 -20.61 2.45
N TYR A 293 34.49 -19.73 2.58
CA TYR A 293 33.51 -19.77 3.65
C TYR A 293 32.14 -19.35 3.15
N THR A 294 31.11 -20.01 3.66
CA THR A 294 29.72 -19.60 3.54
C THR A 294 29.23 -19.07 4.88
N PHE A 295 28.76 -17.84 4.89
CA PHE A 295 28.20 -17.19 6.07
C PHE A 295 26.69 -17.21 5.98
N VAL A 296 26.03 -17.68 7.03
CA VAL A 296 24.57 -17.71 7.12
C VAL A 296 24.13 -16.89 8.33
N GLU A 297 23.25 -15.94 8.11
CA GLU A 297 22.71 -15.06 9.14
C GLU A 297 21.19 -15.27 9.20
N LYS A 298 20.65 -15.69 10.35
CA LYS A 298 19.20 -15.85 10.54
C LYS A 298 18.65 -14.76 11.44
N LEU A 299 17.60 -14.09 10.96
CA LEU A 299 16.96 -12.98 11.63
C LEU A 299 15.45 -13.20 11.72
N GLU A 300 14.90 -13.14 12.93
CA GLU A 300 13.46 -13.22 13.20
C GLU A 300 12.74 -11.92 12.79
N ILE A 301 11.61 -12.01 12.10
CA ILE A 301 10.82 -10.83 11.73
C ILE A 301 9.85 -10.51 12.87
N LYS A 302 9.97 -9.29 13.43
CA LYS A 302 9.12 -8.80 14.52
C LYS A 302 8.49 -7.45 14.22
N ASN A 303 7.45 -7.16 14.98
CA ASN A 303 6.85 -5.83 15.07
C ASN A 303 7.76 -4.88 15.85
N GLN A 304 7.68 -3.59 15.53
CA GLN A 304 8.27 -2.49 16.27
C GLN A 304 7.15 -1.63 16.86
N GLY A 305 6.71 -1.95 18.07
CA GLY A 305 5.50 -1.36 18.66
C GLY A 305 4.28 -1.63 17.77
N ARG A 306 3.58 -0.58 17.35
CA ARG A 306 2.43 -0.67 16.43
C ARG A 306 2.83 -0.93 14.97
N LYS A 307 4.11 -0.78 14.62
CA LYS A 307 4.59 -0.94 13.24
C LYS A 307 4.85 -2.41 12.93
N ARG A 308 4.07 -2.97 12.01
CA ARG A 308 4.12 -4.40 11.67
C ARG A 308 5.34 -4.76 10.83
N PHE A 309 6.03 -5.84 11.23
CA PHE A 309 7.14 -6.46 10.50
C PHE A 309 8.28 -5.48 10.12
N GLN A 310 8.62 -4.56 11.04
CA GLN A 310 9.66 -3.55 10.81
C GLN A 310 10.97 -3.84 11.55
N ARG A 311 11.06 -4.91 12.34
CA ARG A 311 12.26 -5.25 13.09
C ARG A 311 12.79 -6.62 12.68
N LEU A 312 14.08 -6.72 12.41
CA LEU A 312 14.78 -7.99 12.23
C LEU A 312 15.66 -8.24 13.45
N LYS A 313 15.38 -9.31 14.20
CA LYS A 313 16.10 -9.66 15.44
C LYS A 313 17.05 -10.83 15.17
N TRP A 314 18.31 -10.70 15.55
CA TRP A 314 19.27 -11.80 15.46
C TRP A 314 18.78 -13.06 16.17
N ILE A 315 18.84 -14.19 15.45
CA ILE A 315 18.69 -15.54 16.00
C ILE A 315 20.07 -16.18 16.07
N GLU A 316 20.74 -16.28 14.91
CA GLU A 316 22.06 -16.89 14.79
C GLU A 316 22.86 -16.28 13.64
N SER A 317 24.17 -16.43 13.73
CA SER A 317 25.10 -16.18 12.63
C SER A 317 26.13 -17.30 12.65
N THR A 318 26.29 -17.99 11.53
CA THR A 318 27.20 -19.13 11.41
C THR A 318 28.13 -18.94 10.22
N VAL A 319 29.29 -19.57 10.30
CA VAL A 319 30.23 -19.70 9.20
C VAL A 319 30.48 -21.19 8.95
N GLU A 320 30.35 -21.58 7.70
CA GLU A 320 30.63 -22.92 7.20
C GLU A 320 31.90 -22.85 6.35
N ASP A 321 32.85 -23.74 6.60
CA ASP A 321 34.05 -23.88 5.78
C ASP A 321 33.82 -24.81 4.57
N LYS A 322 34.87 -25.04 3.76
CA LYS A 322 34.80 -25.95 2.61
C LYS A 322 34.60 -27.42 2.97
N GLU A 323 34.95 -27.78 4.20
CA GLU A 323 34.90 -29.16 4.70
C GLU A 323 33.53 -29.47 5.33
N GLY A 324 32.66 -28.46 5.43
CA GLY A 324 31.32 -28.55 6.01
C GLY A 324 31.29 -28.32 7.51
N ASN A 325 32.39 -27.88 8.12
CA ASN A 325 32.40 -27.55 9.55
C ASN A 325 31.69 -26.22 9.78
N ILE A 326 30.70 -26.23 10.67
CA ILE A 326 29.91 -25.04 11.01
C ILE A 326 30.38 -24.50 12.37
N ALA A 327 30.77 -23.22 12.39
CA ALA A 327 31.13 -22.50 13.60
C ALA A 327 30.17 -21.31 13.85
N PRO A 328 29.68 -21.11 15.08
CA PRO A 328 28.84 -19.97 15.41
C PRO A 328 29.67 -18.68 15.57
N CYS A 329 29.15 -17.57 15.05
CA CYS A 329 29.67 -16.23 15.26
C CYS A 329 29.05 -15.59 16.51
N SER A 330 29.84 -14.83 17.28
CA SER A 330 29.34 -14.18 18.49
C SER A 330 28.34 -13.06 18.17
N LEU A 331 27.17 -13.11 18.80
CA LEU A 331 26.12 -12.09 18.67
C LEU A 331 26.10 -11.07 19.82
N LYS A 332 27.09 -11.10 20.73
CA LYS A 332 27.06 -10.32 21.98
C LYS A 332 26.84 -8.82 21.78
N ASN A 333 27.46 -8.26 20.75
CA ASN A 333 27.40 -6.84 20.44
C ASN A 333 26.38 -6.52 19.33
N GLU A 334 25.68 -7.53 18.81
CA GLU A 334 24.78 -7.36 17.70
C GLU A 334 23.47 -6.70 18.13
N LYS A 335 22.98 -5.77 17.29
CA LYS A 335 21.71 -5.08 17.50
C LYS A 335 20.73 -5.44 16.39
N PRO A 336 19.41 -5.43 16.69
CA PRO A 336 18.39 -5.70 15.69
C PRO A 336 18.39 -4.61 14.60
N PHE A 337 17.87 -4.96 13.43
CA PHE A 337 17.67 -4.00 12.35
C PHE A 337 16.26 -3.44 12.40
N PHE A 338 16.12 -2.17 12.03
CA PHE A 338 14.85 -1.48 11.91
C PHE A 338 14.64 -1.00 10.47
N PHE A 339 13.44 -1.21 9.95
CA PHE A 339 13.08 -0.80 8.60
C PHE A 339 12.92 0.72 8.50
N SER A 340 13.63 1.32 7.55
CA SER A 340 13.51 2.72 7.17
C SER A 340 13.02 2.81 5.72
N ARG A 341 11.87 3.46 5.53
CA ARG A 341 11.24 3.65 4.22
C ARG A 341 12.03 4.66 3.38
N VAL A 342 12.25 4.38 2.11
CA VAL A 342 12.97 5.28 1.20
C VAL A 342 12.12 5.58 -0.03
N LYS A 343 11.66 6.83 -0.17
CA LYS A 343 10.71 7.22 -1.22
C LYS A 343 11.26 7.01 -2.64
N SER A 344 12.56 7.24 -2.85
CA SER A 344 13.19 7.08 -4.18
C SER A 344 13.16 5.63 -4.67
N TYR A 345 13.06 4.64 -3.77
CA TYR A 345 13.07 3.22 -4.14
C TYR A 345 11.72 2.72 -4.67
N SER A 346 10.63 3.43 -4.38
CA SER A 346 9.28 3.08 -4.83
C SER A 346 9.02 3.44 -6.30
N ARG A 347 9.88 4.24 -6.94
CA ARG A 347 9.75 4.52 -8.38
C ARG A 347 10.16 3.25 -9.12
N ARG A 348 9.18 2.47 -9.57
CA ARG A 348 9.39 1.46 -10.60
C ARG A 348 9.98 2.19 -11.81
N ILE A 349 11.25 1.96 -12.09
CA ILE A 349 11.81 2.26 -13.39
C ILE A 349 11.13 1.24 -14.30
N GLU A 350 10.05 1.63 -14.97
CA GLU A 350 9.61 0.86 -16.13
C GLU A 350 10.81 0.83 -17.07
N PRO A 351 11.29 -0.35 -17.50
CA PRO A 351 12.29 -0.38 -18.55
C PRO A 351 11.65 0.36 -19.73
N ASN A 352 12.28 1.47 -20.16
CA ASN A 352 11.95 2.11 -21.41
C ASN A 352 11.84 0.99 -22.44
N LYS A 353 10.62 0.70 -22.91
CA LYS A 353 10.44 0.00 -24.17
C LYS A 353 11.03 0.95 -25.20
N ALA A 354 12.34 0.81 -25.42
CA ALA A 354 13.01 1.38 -26.56
C ALA A 354 12.32 0.74 -27.77
N THR A 355 11.40 1.49 -28.34
CA THR A 355 10.82 1.25 -29.65
C THR A 355 11.99 1.08 -30.61
N LYS A 356 12.19 -0.15 -31.07
CA LYS A 356 12.97 -0.44 -32.27
C LYS A 356 12.02 -0.54 -33.45
#